data_AF-A0A1C6UV85-F1
#
_entry.id   AF-A0A1C6UV85-F1
#
_cell.length_a   1.000
_cell.length_b   1.000
_cell.length_c   1.000
_cell.angle_alpha   90.00
_cell.angle_beta   90.00
_cell.angle_gamma   90.00
#
_symmetry.space_group_name_H-M   'P 1'
#
loop_
_entity.id
_entity.type
_entity.pdbx_description
1 polymer ?
#
loop_
_entity_poly.entity_id
_entity_poly.type
_entity_poly.pdbx_seq_one_letter_code
_entity_poly.pdbx_strand_id
1 'polypeptide(L)'
;MTYRFVAERHDYSDLASGAVLRSAPGHPAFPVRLASEVFLRAWHALGQSRPLTVWDPCCGGGYLLTVLGLLHRDKIAAVVASDIADGPLRLARANLALLSAEGMRRRTAELEDLARRFGRPSYRESAEASRRLQALLAQGGGDLPYVVGAADALDQQQVSALLTASPPPGLVLTDLPYGEQTSWRGAPQEAGLSGLLGTLGSVLPADAMVALTTRGRRVGLPAGVRATARFKIGTRATVLVRARALQPAVAGASVP
;
A
#
# COMPACT_ATOMS: atom_id res chain seq x y z
N MET A 1 -2.16 7.57 20.77
CA MET A 1 -3.02 6.38 20.62
C MET A 1 -2.15 5.14 20.60
N THR A 2 -2.66 4.03 21.10
CA THR A 2 -1.98 2.73 21.11
C THR A 2 -2.35 1.90 19.89
N TYR A 3 -1.52 0.91 19.57
CA TYR A 3 -1.87 -0.17 18.65
C TYR A 3 -3.05 -0.96 19.21
N ARG A 4 -4.04 -1.28 18.38
CA ARG A 4 -5.28 -1.97 18.76
C ARG A 4 -5.28 -3.41 18.29
N PHE A 5 -4.82 -3.65 17.07
CA PHE A 5 -4.82 -4.99 16.46
C PHE A 5 -3.44 -5.62 16.47
N VAL A 6 -2.38 -4.80 16.38
CA VAL A 6 -0.99 -5.24 16.47
C VAL A 6 -0.40 -4.79 17.82
N ALA A 7 -1.03 -5.19 18.91
CA ALA A 7 -0.71 -4.76 20.27
C ALA A 7 0.69 -5.21 20.71
N GLU A 8 1.10 -6.41 20.31
CA GLU A 8 2.44 -6.95 20.54
C GLU A 8 3.40 -6.59 19.41
N ARG A 9 4.65 -6.32 19.77
CA ARG A 9 5.71 -6.07 18.79
C ARG A 9 6.32 -7.41 18.36
N HIS A 10 5.82 -7.93 17.26
CA HIS A 10 6.39 -9.10 16.61
C HIS A 10 7.73 -8.76 15.95
N ASP A 11 8.54 -9.79 15.67
CA ASP A 11 9.69 -9.65 14.81
C ASP A 11 9.23 -9.55 13.34
N TYR A 12 9.69 -8.50 12.67
CA TYR A 12 9.41 -8.22 11.26
C TYR A 12 10.72 -8.13 10.44
N SER A 13 11.81 -8.66 10.97
CA SER A 13 13.14 -8.67 10.35
C SER A 13 13.12 -9.22 8.91
N ASP A 14 12.37 -10.30 8.67
CA ASP A 14 12.19 -10.90 7.33
C ASP A 14 11.58 -9.93 6.31
N LEU A 15 10.76 -8.97 6.78
CA LEU A 15 10.08 -7.97 5.96
C LEU A 15 10.88 -6.66 5.84
N ALA A 16 12.11 -6.60 6.36
CA ALA A 16 12.94 -5.41 6.26
C ALA A 16 13.26 -5.05 4.80
N SER A 17 13.21 -3.75 4.50
CA SER A 17 13.56 -3.24 3.18
C SER A 17 15.05 -3.48 2.90
N GLY A 18 15.37 -4.08 1.76
CA GLY A 18 16.74 -4.45 1.38
C GLY A 18 17.15 -5.88 1.77
N ALA A 19 16.33 -6.60 2.53
CA ALA A 19 16.51 -8.03 2.78
C ALA A 19 15.87 -8.85 1.63
N VAL A 20 14.71 -9.48 1.90
CA VAL A 20 13.94 -10.16 0.86
C VAL A 20 13.29 -9.14 -0.07
N LEU A 21 12.58 -8.17 0.50
CA LEU A 21 11.96 -7.07 -0.24
C LEU A 21 13.05 -6.14 -0.76
N ARG A 22 12.92 -5.73 -2.02
CA ARG A 22 13.88 -4.86 -2.69
C ARG A 22 13.70 -3.41 -2.22
N SER A 23 14.82 -2.72 -2.09
CA SER A 23 14.91 -1.31 -1.74
C SER A 23 15.57 -0.52 -2.86
N ALA A 24 15.34 0.80 -2.89
CA ALA A 24 16.09 1.72 -3.72
C ALA A 24 16.24 3.07 -3.00
N PRO A 25 17.30 3.85 -3.27
CA PRO A 25 17.42 5.21 -2.78
C PRO A 25 16.20 6.06 -3.15
N GLY A 26 15.78 6.95 -2.26
CA GLY A 26 14.59 7.81 -2.48
C GLY A 26 13.23 7.14 -2.21
N HIS A 27 13.20 5.83 -1.93
CA HIS A 27 11.98 5.07 -1.64
C HIS A 27 11.98 4.57 -0.19
N PRO A 28 11.52 5.38 0.78
CA PRO A 28 11.53 4.99 2.19
C PRO A 28 10.58 3.82 2.45
N ALA A 29 11.00 2.89 3.32
CA ALA A 29 10.14 1.82 3.79
C ALA A 29 9.04 2.36 4.72
N PHE A 30 7.85 1.76 4.65
CA PHE A 30 6.78 2.02 5.59
C PHE A 30 6.92 1.11 6.82
N PRO A 31 6.71 1.57 8.07
CA PRO A 31 6.85 0.69 9.22
C PRO A 31 5.85 -0.49 9.19
N VAL A 32 6.35 -1.73 9.12
CA VAL A 32 5.54 -2.96 8.96
C VAL A 32 4.41 -3.07 9.98
N ARG A 33 4.72 -2.84 11.26
CA ARG A 33 3.74 -2.87 12.35
C ARG A 33 2.62 -1.85 12.14
N LEU A 34 2.96 -0.66 11.64
CA LEU A 34 1.96 0.37 11.34
C LEU A 34 1.14 -0.02 10.10
N ALA A 35 1.74 -0.62 9.07
CA ALA A 35 1.01 -1.05 7.87
C ALA A 35 -0.09 -2.03 8.26
N SER A 36 0.27 -3.05 9.03
CA SER A 36 -0.65 -4.07 9.53
C SER A 36 -1.73 -3.45 10.43
N GLU A 37 -1.37 -2.53 11.32
CA GLU A 37 -2.35 -1.84 12.18
C GLU A 37 -3.37 -1.00 11.38
N VAL A 38 -2.91 -0.26 10.37
CA VAL A 38 -3.79 0.55 9.51
C VAL A 38 -4.73 -0.35 8.72
N PHE A 39 -4.19 -1.41 8.11
CA PHE A 39 -4.96 -2.39 7.36
C PHE A 39 -6.02 -3.06 8.23
N LEU A 40 -5.66 -3.59 9.39
CA LEU A 40 -6.60 -4.28 10.28
C LEU A 40 -7.68 -3.34 10.82
N ARG A 41 -7.36 -2.08 11.12
CA ARG A 41 -8.38 -1.08 11.48
C ARG A 41 -9.37 -0.86 10.34
N ALA A 42 -8.89 -0.72 9.11
CA ALA A 42 -9.74 -0.51 7.95
C ALA A 42 -10.61 -1.75 7.67
N TRP A 43 -10.00 -2.94 7.66
CA TRP A 43 -10.68 -4.23 7.49
C TRP A 43 -11.80 -4.44 8.50
N HIS A 44 -11.52 -4.28 9.80
CA HIS A 44 -12.54 -4.42 10.84
C HIS A 44 -13.62 -3.34 10.77
N ALA A 45 -13.28 -2.10 10.40
CA ALA A 45 -14.26 -1.03 10.21
C ALA A 45 -15.15 -1.25 8.97
N LEU A 46 -14.68 -2.02 7.99
CA LEU A 46 -15.50 -2.46 6.86
C LEU A 46 -16.49 -3.56 7.26
N GLY A 47 -16.24 -4.31 8.34
CA GLY A 47 -17.08 -5.43 8.78
C GLY A 47 -17.02 -6.63 7.82
N GLN A 48 -15.96 -6.73 7.01
CA GLN A 48 -15.87 -7.71 5.93
C GLN A 48 -15.48 -9.08 6.47
N SER A 49 -16.15 -10.10 5.95
CA SER A 49 -15.83 -11.51 6.16
C SER A 49 -15.15 -12.15 4.94
N ARG A 50 -14.99 -11.39 3.84
CA ARG A 50 -14.47 -11.88 2.57
C ARG A 50 -13.23 -11.11 2.14
N PRO A 51 -12.21 -11.78 1.58
CA PRO A 51 -11.02 -11.13 1.04
C PRO A 51 -11.36 -9.99 0.09
N LEU A 52 -10.62 -8.88 0.17
CA LEU A 52 -10.87 -7.69 -0.65
C LEU A 52 -9.67 -7.33 -1.52
N THR A 53 -9.92 -6.58 -2.60
CA THR A 53 -8.85 -5.96 -3.38
C THR A 53 -8.32 -4.72 -2.67
N VAL A 54 -7.00 -4.66 -2.44
CA VAL A 54 -6.31 -3.51 -1.84
C VAL A 54 -5.58 -2.72 -2.92
N TRP A 55 -5.78 -1.41 -2.96
CA TRP A 55 -5.11 -0.53 -3.91
C TRP A 55 -4.24 0.52 -3.22
N ASP A 56 -3.02 0.71 -3.71
CA ASP A 56 -2.17 1.86 -3.38
C ASP A 56 -1.98 2.75 -4.63
N PRO A 57 -2.64 3.93 -4.69
CA PRO A 57 -2.53 4.86 -5.80
C PRO A 57 -1.20 5.60 -5.89
N CYS A 58 -0.37 5.54 -4.84
CA CYS A 58 0.93 6.19 -4.77
C CYS A 58 1.98 5.17 -4.27
N CYS A 59 2.05 4.03 -4.95
CA CYS A 59 2.69 2.83 -4.43
C CYS A 59 4.22 2.96 -4.28
N GLY A 60 4.85 3.92 -4.97
CA GLY A 60 6.29 4.04 -5.05
C GLY A 60 6.92 2.70 -5.44
N GLY A 61 7.79 2.16 -4.58
CA GLY A 61 8.44 0.87 -4.78
C GLY A 61 7.59 -0.37 -4.45
N GLY A 62 6.29 -0.23 -4.17
CA GLY A 62 5.37 -1.34 -3.88
C GLY A 62 5.63 -2.08 -2.56
N TYR A 63 6.50 -1.55 -1.69
CA TYR A 63 6.87 -2.17 -0.42
C TYR A 63 5.65 -2.38 0.49
N LEU A 64 4.82 -1.34 0.65
CA LEU A 64 3.65 -1.36 1.51
C LEU A 64 2.67 -2.48 1.12
N LEU A 65 2.27 -2.54 -0.16
CA LEU A 65 1.38 -3.58 -0.66
C LEU A 65 1.98 -4.98 -0.56
N THR A 66 3.27 -5.13 -0.81
CA THR A 66 3.95 -6.43 -0.71
C THR A 66 3.94 -6.93 0.74
N VAL A 67 4.21 -6.05 1.71
CA VAL A 67 4.13 -6.37 3.15
C VAL A 67 2.70 -6.78 3.53
N LEU A 68 1.69 -6.03 3.10
CA LEU A 68 0.30 -6.34 3.39
C LEU A 68 -0.12 -7.67 2.77
N GLY A 69 0.26 -7.92 1.52
CA GLY A 69 -0.03 -9.16 0.80
C GLY A 69 0.57 -10.40 1.46
N LEU A 70 1.79 -10.29 2.00
CA LEU A 70 2.44 -11.38 2.75
C LEU A 70 1.79 -11.62 4.12
N LEU A 71 1.53 -10.54 4.89
CA LEU A 71 1.02 -10.66 6.27
C LEU A 71 -0.47 -10.97 6.36
N HIS A 72 -1.25 -10.58 5.36
CA HIS A 72 -2.71 -10.61 5.39
C HIS A 72 -3.28 -11.31 4.16
N ARG A 73 -2.55 -12.30 3.63
CA ARG A 73 -2.94 -13.04 2.43
C ARG A 73 -4.36 -13.59 2.51
N ASP A 74 -4.78 -14.06 3.68
CA ASP A 74 -6.10 -14.64 3.94
C ASP A 74 -7.24 -13.60 3.87
N LYS A 75 -6.91 -12.30 3.89
CA LYS A 75 -7.86 -11.17 3.85
C LYS A 75 -7.74 -10.36 2.55
N ILE A 76 -6.78 -10.66 1.69
CA ILE A 76 -6.55 -9.91 0.46
C ILE A 76 -6.78 -10.82 -0.74
N ALA A 77 -7.72 -10.44 -1.59
CA ALA A 77 -8.05 -11.18 -2.81
C ALA A 77 -7.09 -10.84 -3.96
N ALA A 78 -6.69 -9.58 -4.05
CA ALA A 78 -5.79 -9.03 -5.05
C ALA A 78 -5.19 -7.73 -4.56
N VAL A 79 -4.08 -7.29 -5.16
CA VAL A 79 -3.53 -5.96 -4.95
C VAL A 79 -3.39 -5.19 -6.25
N VAL A 80 -3.63 -3.89 -6.19
CA VAL A 80 -3.41 -2.97 -7.32
C VAL A 80 -2.39 -1.94 -6.87
N ALA A 81 -1.39 -1.68 -7.70
CA ALA A 81 -0.34 -0.72 -7.43
C ALA A 81 -0.23 0.26 -8.61
N SER A 82 -0.29 1.55 -8.30
CA SER A 82 -0.04 2.58 -9.29
C SER A 82 0.81 3.71 -8.75
N ASP A 83 1.49 4.35 -9.68
CA ASP A 83 2.29 5.54 -9.47
C ASP A 83 2.38 6.29 -10.81
N ILE A 84 2.75 7.56 -10.79
CA ILE A 84 2.94 8.35 -12.00
C ILE A 84 4.30 8.07 -12.65
N ALA A 85 5.29 7.65 -11.86
CA ALA A 85 6.66 7.49 -12.33
C ALA A 85 7.04 6.03 -12.63
N ASP A 86 7.64 5.79 -13.81
CA ASP A 86 8.06 4.46 -14.26
C ASP A 86 9.19 3.83 -13.43
N GLY A 87 10.11 4.67 -12.93
CA GLY A 87 11.24 4.23 -12.10
C GLY A 87 10.79 3.47 -10.84
N PRO A 88 9.96 4.09 -9.98
CA PRO A 88 9.35 3.42 -8.83
C PRO A 88 8.55 2.17 -9.21
N LEU A 89 7.81 2.21 -10.33
CA LEU A 89 6.99 1.07 -10.78
C LEU A 89 7.82 -0.17 -11.14
N ARG A 90 9.05 -0.01 -11.66
CA ARG A 90 9.95 -1.16 -11.85
C ARG A 90 10.27 -1.87 -10.53
N LEU A 91 10.52 -1.09 -9.47
CA LEU A 91 10.75 -1.63 -8.14
C LEU A 91 9.46 -2.26 -7.58
N ALA A 92 8.31 -1.62 -7.78
CA ALA A 92 7.00 -2.16 -7.40
C ALA A 92 6.71 -3.50 -8.06
N ARG A 93 6.96 -3.67 -9.37
CA ARG A 93 6.82 -4.97 -10.05
C ARG A 93 7.71 -6.04 -9.45
N ALA A 94 8.95 -5.69 -9.14
CA ALA A 94 9.91 -6.64 -8.58
C ALA A 94 9.56 -7.04 -7.13
N ASN A 95 8.99 -6.12 -6.36
CA ASN A 95 8.46 -6.40 -5.02
C ASN A 95 7.15 -7.18 -5.08
N LEU A 96 6.20 -6.82 -5.94
CA LEU A 96 4.91 -7.54 -6.02
C LEU A 96 5.05 -8.94 -6.63
N ALA A 97 6.07 -9.20 -7.44
CA ALA A 97 6.40 -10.56 -7.87
C ALA A 97 6.64 -11.52 -6.68
N LEU A 98 7.09 -10.99 -5.53
CA LEU A 98 7.27 -11.74 -4.28
C LEU A 98 5.97 -12.31 -3.70
N LEU A 99 4.81 -11.86 -4.19
CA LEU A 99 3.49 -12.36 -3.83
C LEU A 99 3.09 -13.63 -4.60
N SER A 100 4.06 -14.30 -5.23
CA SER A 100 3.88 -15.59 -5.89
C SER A 100 4.98 -16.56 -5.46
N ALA A 101 4.66 -17.86 -5.45
CA ALA A 101 5.62 -18.91 -5.18
C ALA A 101 6.80 -18.86 -6.17
N GLU A 102 6.53 -18.54 -7.44
CA GLU A 102 7.58 -18.41 -8.45
C GLU A 102 8.51 -17.22 -8.21
N GLY A 103 7.95 -16.03 -7.95
CA GLY A 103 8.77 -14.86 -7.64
C GLY A 103 9.58 -15.03 -6.34
N MET A 104 9.02 -15.72 -5.34
CA MET A 104 9.75 -16.12 -4.13
C MET A 104 10.92 -17.07 -4.43
N ARG A 105 10.71 -18.10 -5.24
CA ARG A 105 11.79 -19.03 -5.65
C ARG A 105 12.91 -18.29 -6.38
N ARG A 106 12.55 -17.44 -7.35
CA ARG A 106 13.54 -16.62 -8.08
C ARG A 106 14.33 -15.71 -7.16
N ARG A 107 13.66 -15.04 -6.21
CA ARG A 107 14.34 -14.16 -5.24
C ARG A 107 15.26 -14.94 -4.30
N THR A 108 14.82 -16.12 -3.85
CA THR A 108 15.64 -17.02 -3.01
C THR A 108 16.90 -17.44 -3.75
N ALA A 109 16.79 -17.91 -5.00
CA ALA A 109 17.93 -18.31 -5.81
C ALA A 109 18.92 -17.16 -6.08
N GLU A 110 18.40 -15.94 -6.33
CA GLU A 110 19.23 -14.73 -6.46
C GLU A 110 20.03 -14.46 -5.17
N LEU A 111 19.39 -14.53 -4.00
CA LEU A 111 20.03 -14.30 -2.70
C LEU A 111 21.09 -15.37 -2.38
N GLU A 112 20.81 -16.63 -2.68
CA GLU A 112 21.78 -17.72 -2.53
C GLU A 112 22.99 -17.52 -3.46
N ASP A 113 22.76 -17.06 -4.69
CA ASP A 113 23.84 -16.76 -5.62
C ASP A 113 24.72 -15.60 -5.15
N LEU A 114 24.09 -14.52 -4.66
CA LEU A 114 24.81 -13.41 -4.02
C LEU A 114 25.60 -13.89 -2.79
N ALA A 115 25.03 -14.79 -1.99
CA ALA A 115 25.73 -15.39 -0.85
C ALA A 115 26.96 -16.19 -1.27
N ARG A 116 26.87 -16.97 -2.37
CA ARG A 116 28.00 -17.71 -2.93
C ARG A 116 29.08 -16.78 -3.49
N ARG A 117 28.68 -15.76 -4.25
CA ARG A 117 29.63 -14.83 -4.90
C ARG A 117 30.37 -13.93 -3.91
N PHE A 118 29.67 -13.44 -2.90
CA PHE A 118 30.21 -12.38 -2.02
C PHE A 118 30.53 -12.87 -0.60
N GLY A 119 30.13 -14.08 -0.21
CA GLY A 119 30.43 -14.65 1.10
C GLY A 119 29.80 -13.93 2.30
N ARG A 120 28.88 -12.97 2.07
CA ARG A 120 28.26 -12.18 3.15
C ARG A 120 27.13 -12.97 3.85
N PRO A 121 27.16 -13.13 5.18
CA PRO A 121 26.12 -13.86 5.93
C PRO A 121 24.71 -13.34 5.70
N SER A 122 24.55 -12.02 5.58
CA SER A 122 23.25 -11.34 5.37
C SER A 122 22.47 -11.85 4.14
N TYR A 123 23.17 -12.32 3.09
CA TYR A 123 22.50 -12.90 1.93
C TYR A 123 21.93 -14.29 2.19
N ARG A 124 22.61 -15.11 3.01
CA ARG A 124 22.09 -16.42 3.44
C ARG A 124 20.88 -16.23 4.34
N GLU A 125 20.98 -15.32 5.31
CA GLU A 125 19.87 -14.96 6.20
C GLU A 125 18.66 -14.47 5.40
N SER A 126 18.87 -13.63 4.38
CA SER A 126 17.80 -13.18 3.49
C SER A 126 17.20 -14.32 2.66
N ALA A 127 18.00 -15.29 2.20
CA ALA A 127 17.48 -16.45 1.48
C ALA A 127 16.66 -17.37 2.40
N GLU A 128 17.02 -17.49 3.67
CA GLU A 128 16.22 -18.21 4.65
C GLU A 128 14.92 -17.47 4.98
N ALA A 129 14.99 -16.15 5.13
CA ALA A 129 13.83 -15.28 5.29
C ALA A 129 12.85 -15.41 4.12
N SER A 130 13.34 -15.47 2.87
CA SER A 130 12.45 -15.62 1.71
C SER A 130 11.71 -16.96 1.73
N ARG A 131 12.34 -18.05 2.18
CA ARG A 131 11.64 -19.34 2.37
C ARG A 131 10.58 -19.27 3.46
N ARG A 132 10.85 -18.60 4.58
CA ARG A 132 9.85 -18.38 5.65
C ARG A 132 8.66 -17.55 5.15
N LEU A 133 8.93 -16.48 4.40
CA LEU A 133 7.87 -15.65 3.80
C LEU A 133 7.06 -16.41 2.75
N GLN A 134 7.70 -17.28 1.95
CA GLN A 134 7.00 -18.16 1.02
C GLN A 134 6.06 -19.13 1.74
N ALA A 135 6.53 -19.73 2.84
CA ALA A 135 5.71 -20.60 3.67
C ALA A 135 4.52 -19.85 4.29
N LEU A 136 4.74 -18.62 4.78
CA LEU A 136 3.67 -17.75 5.28
C LEU A 136 2.62 -17.46 4.20
N LEU A 137 3.06 -17.09 3.00
CA LEU A 137 2.17 -16.83 1.86
C LEU A 137 1.35 -18.09 1.51
N ALA A 138 1.99 -19.26 1.45
CA ALA A 138 1.33 -20.53 1.19
C ALA A 138 0.27 -20.87 2.25
N GLN A 139 0.59 -20.70 3.54
CA GLN A 139 -0.34 -20.93 4.65
C GLN A 139 -1.55 -19.99 4.60
N GLY A 140 -1.36 -18.75 4.16
CA GLY A 140 -2.42 -17.75 4.06
C GLY A 140 -3.34 -17.87 2.84
N GLY A 141 -3.04 -18.75 1.89
CA GLY A 141 -3.85 -18.94 0.67
C GLY A 141 -3.07 -18.99 -0.65
N GLY A 142 -1.74 -19.00 -0.61
CA GLY A 142 -0.88 -19.13 -1.79
C GLY A 142 -0.71 -17.83 -2.57
N ASP A 143 -0.47 -17.96 -3.88
CA ASP A 143 -0.21 -16.83 -4.77
C ASP A 143 -1.30 -15.76 -4.68
N LEU A 144 -0.91 -14.49 -4.64
CA LEU A 144 -1.79 -13.33 -4.57
C LEU A 144 -1.73 -12.56 -5.89
N PRO A 145 -2.84 -12.50 -6.65
CA PRO A 145 -2.91 -11.74 -7.88
C PRO A 145 -2.58 -10.25 -7.65
N TYR A 146 -1.86 -9.66 -8.60
CA TYR A 146 -1.54 -8.24 -8.56
C TYR A 146 -1.58 -7.56 -9.93
N VAL A 147 -1.91 -6.27 -9.92
CA VAL A 147 -1.83 -5.38 -11.08
C VAL A 147 -0.85 -4.25 -10.75
N VAL A 148 0.03 -3.93 -11.70
CA VAL A 148 0.92 -2.76 -11.61
C VAL A 148 0.85 -1.97 -12.91
N GLY A 149 0.55 -0.68 -12.82
CA GLY A 149 0.48 0.20 -13.97
C GLY A 149 0.74 1.66 -13.63
N ALA A 150 1.14 2.43 -14.64
CA ALA A 150 1.29 3.86 -14.52
C ALA A 150 -0.10 4.51 -14.55
N ALA A 151 -0.37 5.36 -13.57
CA ALA A 151 -1.56 6.19 -13.54
C ALA A 151 -1.30 7.40 -12.64
N ASP A 152 -1.63 8.59 -13.13
CA ASP A 152 -1.72 9.75 -12.26
C ASP A 152 -2.92 9.61 -11.32
N ALA A 153 -2.68 9.60 -10.01
CA ALA A 153 -3.74 9.46 -9.00
C ALA A 153 -4.73 10.64 -8.97
N LEU A 154 -4.41 11.75 -9.65
CA LEU A 154 -5.29 12.91 -9.85
C LEU A 154 -6.11 12.82 -11.16
N ASP A 155 -5.78 11.88 -12.04
CA ASP A 155 -6.45 11.69 -13.33
C ASP A 155 -7.44 10.52 -13.26
N GLN A 156 -8.72 10.86 -13.19
CA GLN A 156 -9.81 9.90 -13.12
C GLN A 156 -9.82 8.92 -14.30
N GLN A 157 -9.48 9.35 -15.51
CA GLN A 157 -9.54 8.48 -16.69
C GLN A 157 -8.43 7.43 -16.63
N GLN A 158 -7.20 7.85 -16.30
CA GLN A 158 -6.07 6.93 -16.15
C GLN A 158 -6.31 5.93 -15.02
N VAL A 159 -6.79 6.40 -13.87
CA VAL A 159 -7.13 5.53 -12.74
C VAL A 159 -8.24 4.55 -13.11
N SER A 160 -9.32 5.02 -13.73
CA SER A 160 -10.44 4.14 -14.12
C SER A 160 -9.98 3.07 -15.09
N ALA A 161 -9.17 3.44 -16.09
CA ALA A 161 -8.60 2.50 -17.06
C ALA A 161 -7.75 1.42 -16.38
N LEU A 162 -6.87 1.80 -15.44
CA LEU A 162 -6.07 0.85 -14.68
C LEU A 162 -6.93 -0.12 -13.88
N LEU A 163 -7.95 0.38 -13.18
CA LEU A 163 -8.78 -0.42 -12.28
C LEU A 163 -9.61 -1.47 -13.03
N THR A 164 -9.86 -1.29 -14.34
CA THR A 164 -10.55 -2.31 -15.16
C THR A 164 -9.83 -3.67 -15.21
N ALA A 165 -8.52 -3.70 -14.97
CA ALA A 165 -7.71 -4.91 -14.94
C ALA A 165 -7.85 -5.73 -13.63
N SER A 166 -8.71 -5.30 -12.70
CA SER A 166 -8.85 -5.92 -11.38
C SER A 166 -10.30 -5.88 -10.88
N PRO A 167 -10.69 -6.75 -9.93
CA PRO A 167 -11.92 -6.57 -9.18
C PRO A 167 -11.91 -5.22 -8.45
N PRO A 168 -13.07 -4.54 -8.29
CA PRO A 168 -13.12 -3.21 -7.67
C PRO A 168 -12.44 -3.17 -6.29
N PRO A 169 -11.59 -2.17 -6.01
CA PRO A 169 -10.94 -2.03 -4.71
C PRO A 169 -11.95 -1.84 -3.57
N GLY A 170 -11.87 -2.70 -2.54
CA GLY A 170 -12.62 -2.53 -1.29
C GLY A 170 -11.87 -1.67 -0.27
N LEU A 171 -10.55 -1.53 -0.44
CA LEU A 171 -9.68 -0.74 0.41
C LEU A 171 -8.63 -0.02 -0.45
N VAL A 172 -8.51 1.29 -0.23
CA VAL A 172 -7.34 2.06 -0.61
C VAL A 172 -6.49 2.26 0.63
N LEU A 173 -5.19 1.99 0.54
CA LEU A 173 -4.23 2.25 1.62
C LEU A 173 -2.95 2.81 1.02
N THR A 174 -2.63 4.05 1.37
CA THR A 174 -1.46 4.75 0.81
C THR A 174 -0.75 5.62 1.85
N ASP A 175 0.58 5.68 1.78
CA ASP A 175 1.40 6.68 2.49
C ASP A 175 1.54 7.88 1.54
N LEU A 176 0.85 8.96 1.87
CA LEU A 176 0.84 10.15 1.04
C LEU A 176 2.27 10.70 0.89
N PRO A 177 2.69 11.06 -0.33
CA PRO A 177 3.97 11.72 -0.54
C PRO A 177 4.03 13.02 0.29
N TYR A 178 5.14 13.25 0.97
CA TYR A 178 5.33 14.37 1.91
C TYR A 178 6.63 15.15 1.66
N GLY A 179 6.64 16.44 1.99
CA GLY A 179 7.84 17.28 1.98
C GLY A 179 8.42 17.50 0.58
N GLU A 180 9.74 17.35 0.42
CA GLU A 180 10.47 17.52 -0.85
C GLU A 180 10.10 16.50 -1.95
N GLN A 181 9.26 15.51 -1.64
CA GLN A 181 8.65 14.60 -2.61
C GLN A 181 7.38 15.21 -3.24
N THR A 182 7.37 16.51 -3.55
CA THR A 182 6.26 17.22 -4.22
C THR A 182 6.15 16.80 -5.69
N SER A 183 5.77 15.54 -5.93
CA SER A 183 5.42 15.02 -7.25
C SER A 183 3.92 15.03 -7.52
N TRP A 184 3.14 15.89 -6.86
CA TRP A 184 1.79 16.25 -7.32
C TRP A 184 1.88 17.19 -8.53
N ARG A 185 2.65 16.86 -9.57
CA ARG A 185 2.96 17.74 -10.73
C ARG A 185 3.22 19.23 -10.38
N GLY A 186 3.88 19.52 -9.25
CA GLY A 186 4.13 20.90 -8.79
C GLY A 186 2.96 21.62 -8.10
N ALA A 187 1.82 20.96 -7.87
CA ALA A 187 0.71 21.49 -7.12
C ALA A 187 0.99 21.54 -5.60
N PRO A 188 0.43 22.53 -4.86
CA PRO A 188 0.45 22.54 -3.41
C PRO A 188 -0.11 21.23 -2.83
N GLN A 189 0.45 20.77 -1.72
CA GLN A 189 0.07 19.49 -1.08
C GLN A 189 -1.44 19.39 -0.79
N GLU A 190 -2.08 20.51 -0.44
CA GLU A 190 -3.53 20.57 -0.19
C GLU A 190 -4.35 20.35 -1.47
N ALA A 191 -3.93 20.94 -2.59
CA ALA A 191 -4.58 20.76 -3.89
C ALA A 191 -4.41 19.31 -4.39
N GLY A 192 -3.23 18.72 -4.20
CA GLY A 192 -2.96 17.31 -4.51
C GLY A 192 -3.85 16.36 -3.69
N LEU A 193 -3.97 16.57 -2.38
CA LEU A 193 -4.84 15.76 -1.54
C LEU A 193 -6.32 15.91 -1.91
N SER A 194 -6.78 17.12 -2.22
CA SER A 194 -8.16 17.35 -2.65
C SER A 194 -8.45 16.65 -3.99
N GLY A 195 -7.55 16.76 -4.96
CA GLY A 195 -7.69 16.09 -6.25
C GLY A 195 -7.69 14.55 -6.13
N LEU A 196 -6.81 14.00 -5.27
CA LEU A 196 -6.80 12.58 -4.95
C LEU A 196 -8.15 12.15 -4.35
N LEU A 197 -8.64 12.86 -3.34
CA LEU A 197 -9.91 12.54 -2.69
C LEU A 197 -11.09 12.62 -3.67
N GLY A 198 -11.05 13.58 -4.61
CA GLY A 198 -12.05 13.70 -5.67
C GLY A 198 -12.03 12.49 -6.61
N THR A 199 -10.85 12.09 -7.08
CA THR A 199 -10.67 10.90 -7.92
C THR A 199 -11.09 9.63 -7.19
N LEU A 200 -10.67 9.44 -5.95
CA LEU A 200 -11.07 8.28 -5.14
C LEU A 200 -12.59 8.24 -4.91
N GLY A 201 -13.23 9.40 -4.73
CA GLY A 201 -14.68 9.50 -4.57
C GLY A 201 -15.45 9.12 -5.85
N SER A 202 -14.87 9.35 -7.03
CA SER A 202 -15.53 9.06 -8.31
C SER A 202 -15.32 7.62 -8.81
N VAL A 203 -14.17 7.00 -8.50
CA VAL A 203 -13.82 5.66 -9.03
C VAL A 203 -14.11 4.50 -8.07
N LEU A 204 -14.23 4.76 -6.77
CA LEU A 204 -14.42 3.69 -5.78
C LEU A 204 -15.90 3.36 -5.53
N PRO A 205 -16.21 2.08 -5.24
CA PRO A 205 -17.51 1.70 -4.69
C PRO A 205 -17.82 2.48 -3.40
N ALA A 206 -19.08 2.86 -3.19
CA ALA A 206 -19.49 3.72 -2.08
C ALA A 206 -19.15 3.15 -0.68
N ASP A 207 -19.08 1.82 -0.55
CA ASP A 207 -18.76 1.12 0.67
C ASP A 207 -17.25 0.91 0.89
N ALA A 208 -16.40 1.16 -0.12
CA ALA A 208 -14.95 1.06 0.01
C ALA A 208 -14.40 1.97 1.12
N MET A 209 -13.29 1.54 1.72
CA MET A 209 -12.57 2.32 2.72
C MET A 209 -11.34 2.96 2.08
N VAL A 210 -11.07 4.20 2.44
CA VAL A 210 -9.86 4.93 2.09
C VAL A 210 -9.05 5.18 3.36
N ALA A 211 -7.85 4.65 3.41
CA ALA A 211 -6.89 4.80 4.49
C ALA A 211 -5.70 5.64 4.01
N LEU A 212 -5.67 6.92 4.39
CA LEU A 212 -4.58 7.82 4.03
C LEU A 212 -3.66 8.01 5.23
N THR A 213 -2.37 7.76 5.04
CA THR A 213 -1.34 8.03 6.04
C THR A 213 -0.43 9.15 5.57
N THR A 214 0.07 9.97 6.49
CA THR A 214 1.09 10.97 6.19
C THR A 214 2.02 11.15 7.38
N ARG A 215 3.25 11.59 7.12
CA ARG A 215 4.13 12.08 8.19
C ARG A 215 3.68 13.48 8.60
N GLY A 216 3.23 13.64 9.84
CA GLY A 216 2.77 14.93 10.33
C GLY A 216 1.80 14.86 11.50
N ARG A 217 1.07 15.95 11.70
CA ARG A 217 0.08 16.08 12.78
C ARG A 217 -1.26 15.46 12.43
N ARG A 218 -1.75 15.66 11.20
CA ARG A 218 -3.08 15.22 10.76
C ARG A 218 -3.14 15.15 9.23
N VAL A 219 -4.01 14.30 8.70
CA VAL A 219 -4.48 14.38 7.31
C VAL A 219 -5.67 15.34 7.25
N GLY A 220 -5.57 16.40 6.45
CA GLY A 220 -6.65 17.36 6.21
C GLY A 220 -7.75 16.69 5.37
N LEU A 221 -9.01 16.78 5.80
CA LEU A 221 -10.14 16.37 4.97
C LEU A 221 -10.95 17.62 4.60
N PRO A 222 -11.59 17.65 3.43
CA PRO A 222 -12.49 18.73 3.04
C PRO A 222 -13.63 18.91 4.06
N ALA A 223 -14.19 20.12 4.11
CA ALA A 223 -15.35 20.42 4.94
C ALA A 223 -16.51 19.46 4.62
N GLY A 224 -17.23 19.02 5.65
CA GLY A 224 -18.34 18.07 5.52
C GLY A 224 -17.92 16.59 5.41
N VAL A 225 -16.66 16.27 5.11
CA VAL A 225 -16.19 14.88 5.04
C VAL A 225 -15.96 14.32 6.45
N ARG A 226 -16.79 13.36 6.85
CA ARG A 226 -16.67 12.66 8.14
C ARG A 226 -15.75 11.45 8.03
N ALA A 227 -14.68 11.45 8.82
CA ALA A 227 -13.81 10.29 8.97
C ALA A 227 -14.47 9.21 9.83
N THR A 228 -14.32 7.96 9.42
CA THR A 228 -14.65 6.78 10.23
C THR A 228 -13.73 6.68 11.44
N ALA A 229 -12.44 6.96 11.27
CA ALA A 229 -11.46 6.98 12.35
C ALA A 229 -10.29 7.90 12.04
N ARG A 230 -9.65 8.40 13.09
CA ARG A 230 -8.37 9.13 13.02
C ARG A 230 -7.47 8.62 14.12
N PHE A 231 -6.20 8.41 13.79
CA PHE A 231 -5.21 8.03 14.79
C PHE A 231 -3.82 8.50 14.39
N LYS A 232 -2.94 8.58 15.38
CA LYS A 232 -1.54 8.94 15.20
C LYS A 232 -0.67 7.99 16.00
N ILE A 233 0.33 7.43 15.33
CA ILE A 233 1.33 6.51 15.91
C ILE A 233 2.71 7.02 15.50
N GLY A 234 3.53 7.37 16.49
CA GLY A 234 4.81 8.03 16.26
C GLY A 234 4.64 9.33 15.47
N THR A 235 5.35 9.46 14.36
CA THR A 235 5.34 10.65 13.49
C THR A 235 4.28 10.59 12.38
N ARG A 236 3.52 9.49 12.25
CA ARG A 236 2.54 9.29 11.19
C ARG A 236 1.11 9.43 11.70
N ALA A 237 0.33 10.23 11.00
CA ALA A 237 -1.10 10.39 11.21
C ALA A 237 -1.86 9.67 10.10
N THR A 238 -2.91 8.95 10.47
CA THR A 238 -3.76 8.19 9.54
C THR A 238 -5.22 8.58 9.73
N VAL A 239 -5.94 8.66 8.61
CA VAL A 239 -7.39 8.83 8.56
C VAL A 239 -8.03 7.70 7.76
N LEU A 240 -9.16 7.20 8.27
CA LEU A 240 -10.00 6.23 7.59
C LEU A 240 -11.31 6.91 7.19
N VAL A 241 -11.72 6.80 5.93
CA VAL A 241 -12.94 7.44 5.38
C VAL A 241 -13.65 6.45 4.46
N ARG A 242 -14.99 6.39 4.51
CA ARG A 242 -15.76 5.63 3.51
C ARG A 242 -15.82 6.43 2.21
N ALA A 243 -15.70 5.77 1.05
CA ALA A 243 -15.75 6.43 -0.25
C ALA A 243 -17.04 7.24 -0.47
N ARG A 244 -18.20 6.77 0.03
CA ARG A 244 -19.46 7.54 0.01
C ARG A 244 -19.38 8.92 0.66
N ALA A 245 -18.47 9.13 1.62
CA ALA A 245 -18.30 10.43 2.26
C ALA A 245 -17.48 11.39 1.39
N LEU A 246 -16.80 10.89 0.35
CA LEU A 246 -16.04 11.67 -0.62
C LEU A 246 -16.89 12.10 -1.82
N GLN A 247 -17.90 11.30 -2.19
CA GLN A 247 -18.79 11.56 -3.34
C GLN A 247 -19.51 12.94 -3.30
N PRO A 248 -20.06 13.41 -2.17
CA PRO A 248 -20.69 14.74 -2.10
C PRO A 248 -19.69 15.90 -2.30
N ALA A 249 -18.42 15.69 -1.94
CA ALA A 249 -17.37 16.70 -2.14
C ALA A 249 -17.00 16.85 -3.63
N VAL A 250 -17.22 15.81 -4.44
CA VAL A 250 -17.06 15.86 -5.91
C VAL A 250 -18.19 16.66 -6.57
N ALA A 251 -19.43 16.52 -6.08
CA ALA A 251 -20.59 17.24 -6.62
C ALA A 251 -20.56 18.76 -6.32
N GLY A 252 -19.97 19.16 -5.19
CA GLY A 252 -19.86 20.59 -4.80
C GLY A 252 -18.66 21.34 -5.40
N ALA A 253 -17.75 20.66 -6.10
CA ALA A 253 -16.61 21.27 -6.79
C ALA A 253 -16.88 21.51 -8.29
N SER A 254 -18.07 21.17 -8.77
CA SER A 254 -18.57 21.57 -10.07
C SER A 254 -19.38 22.86 -9.88
N VAL A 255 -18.94 23.94 -10.53
CA VAL A 255 -19.49 25.32 -10.60
C VAL A 255 -18.72 26.35 -9.74
N PRO A 256 -18.28 27.51 -10.30
CA PRO A 256 -18.29 27.96 -11.70
C PRO A 256 -16.94 27.82 -12.42
#